data_AF-A0A2H0XVM8-F1
#
_entry.id   AF-A0A2H0XVM8-F1
#
_cell.length_a   1.000
_cell.length_b   1.000
_cell.length_c   1.000
_cell.angle_alpha   90.00
_cell.angle_beta   90.00
_cell.angle_gamma   90.00
#
_symmetry.space_group_name_H-M   'P 1'
#
loop_
_entity.id
_entity.type
_entity.pdbx_description
1 polymer ?
#
loop_
_entity_poly.entity_id
_entity_poly.type
_entity_poly.pdbx_seq_one_letter_code
_entity_poly.pdbx_strand_id
1 'polypeptide(L)'
;MTETIPFSKLREQSEDTFELVVAASKRSVQINNLRAAKYPLPTLTEDQEETFEETPEEEESINWDKMDKPVTAAVNEMLAGKVNYHYTEEIKETTAEEIDLDFQE
;
A
#
# COMPACT_ATOMS: atom_id res chain seq x y z
N MET A 1 -22.69 -8.65 6.97
CA MET A 1 -22.97 -7.19 6.96
C MET A 1 -21.62 -6.50 6.98
N THR A 2 -21.34 -5.62 6.02
CA THR A 2 -20.12 -4.79 6.06
C THR A 2 -20.29 -3.74 7.14
N GLU A 3 -19.51 -3.84 8.21
CA GLU A 3 -19.45 -2.80 9.24
C GLU A 3 -18.91 -1.52 8.61
N THR A 4 -19.63 -0.42 8.79
CA THR A 4 -19.19 0.88 8.31
C THR A 4 -18.16 1.44 9.26
N ILE A 5 -17.15 2.08 8.69
CA ILE A 5 -16.10 2.71 9.49
C ILE A 5 -16.65 4.06 9.98
N PRO A 6 -16.69 4.32 11.30
CA PRO A 6 -17.19 5.57 11.83
C PRO A 6 -16.22 6.69 11.47
N PHE A 7 -16.70 7.62 10.63
CA PHE A 7 -15.90 8.73 10.12
C PHE A 7 -15.30 9.63 11.22
N SER A 8 -15.96 9.69 12.37
CA SER A 8 -15.47 10.41 13.55
C SER A 8 -14.10 9.93 14.01
N LYS A 9 -13.83 8.62 13.95
CA LYS A 9 -12.53 8.05 14.37
C LYS A 9 -11.39 8.39 13.42
N LEU A 10 -11.70 8.60 12.14
CA LEU A 10 -10.71 9.00 11.14
C LEU A 10 -10.27 10.45 11.34
N ARG A 11 -11.21 11.31 11.76
CA ARG A 11 -10.95 12.71 12.05
C ARG A 11 -10.11 12.95 13.30
N GLU A 12 -9.98 11.96 14.18
CA GLU A 12 -9.05 12.03 15.33
C GLU A 12 -7.59 11.94 14.87
N GLN A 13 -7.31 11.37 13.70
CA GLN A 13 -5.96 11.17 13.18
C GLN A 13 -5.53 12.23 12.17
N SER A 14 -6.48 12.95 11.57
CA SER A 14 -6.23 13.95 10.53
C SER A 14 -7.20 15.09 10.65
N GLU A 15 -6.70 16.32 10.62
CA GLU A 15 -7.54 17.51 10.54
C GLU A 15 -8.16 17.66 9.13
N ASP A 16 -7.46 17.20 8.10
CA ASP A 16 -7.96 17.17 6.72
C ASP A 16 -8.46 15.77 6.34
N THR A 17 -9.74 15.73 6.00
CA THR A 17 -10.44 14.54 5.53
C THR A 17 -9.98 14.12 4.13
N PHE A 18 -9.68 15.07 3.25
CA PHE A 18 -9.25 14.77 1.88
C PHE A 18 -7.85 14.16 1.86
N GLU A 19 -6.97 14.65 2.72
CA GLU A 19 -5.64 14.05 2.92
C GLU A 19 -5.74 12.59 3.34
N LEU A 20 -6.64 12.30 4.29
CA LEU A 20 -6.89 10.94 4.76
C LEU A 20 -7.40 10.03 3.62
N VAL A 21 -8.27 10.53 2.74
CA VAL A 21 -8.73 9.78 1.56
C VAL A 21 -7.58 9.49 0.60
N VAL A 22 -6.70 10.47 0.35
CA VAL A 22 -5.53 10.31 -0.51
C VAL A 22 -4.55 9.29 0.09
N ALA A 23 -4.26 9.40 1.39
CA ALA A 23 -3.39 8.47 2.10
C ALA A 23 -3.94 7.04 2.09
N ALA A 24 -5.23 6.85 2.38
CA ALA A 24 -5.90 5.55 2.33
C ALA A 24 -5.85 4.93 0.93
N SER A 25 -6.05 5.75 -0.11
CA SER A 25 -6.00 5.32 -1.50
C SER A 25 -4.60 4.83 -1.88
N LYS A 26 -3.56 5.62 -1.56
CA LYS A 26 -2.16 5.24 -1.79
C LYS A 26 -1.80 3.97 -1.04
N ARG A 27 -2.22 3.84 0.22
CA ARG A 27 -1.95 2.65 1.03
C ARG A 27 -2.66 1.41 0.49
N SER A 28 -3.89 1.55 0.01
CA SER A 28 -4.63 0.46 -0.66
C SER A 28 -3.87 -0.07 -1.88
N VAL A 29 -3.26 0.82 -2.68
CA VAL A 29 -2.43 0.40 -3.84
C VAL A 29 -1.20 -0.39 -3.39
N GLN A 30 -0.52 0.06 -2.33
CA GLN A 30 0.62 -0.68 -1.76
C GLN A 30 0.21 -2.10 -1.30
N ILE A 31 -0.92 -2.21 -0.59
CA ILE A 31 -1.46 -3.51 -0.16
C ILE A 31 -1.77 -4.40 -1.37
N ASN A 32 -2.37 -3.83 -2.42
CA ASN A 32 -2.68 -4.59 -3.63
C ASN A 32 -1.42 -5.10 -4.34
N ASN A 33 -0.39 -4.25 -4.45
CA ASN A 33 0.89 -4.63 -5.05
C ASN A 33 1.58 -5.74 -4.26
N LEU A 34 1.55 -5.67 -2.92
CA LEU A 34 2.06 -6.74 -2.04
C LEU A 34 1.30 -8.05 -2.25
N ARG A 35 -0.03 -8.00 -2.41
CA ARG A 35 -0.84 -9.18 -2.72
C ARG A 35 -0.53 -9.77 -4.08
N ALA A 36 -0.37 -8.93 -5.11
CA ALA A 36 0.00 -9.37 -6.45
C ALA A 36 1.39 -10.01 -6.49
N ALA A 37 2.35 -9.47 -5.74
CA ALA A 37 3.68 -10.07 -5.61
C ALA A 37 3.66 -11.39 -4.83
N LYS A 38 2.77 -11.53 -3.84
CA LYS A 38 2.61 -12.75 -3.05
C LYS A 38 1.84 -13.85 -3.80
N TYR A 39 0.88 -13.45 -4.62
CA TYR A 39 -0.01 -14.33 -5.37
C TYR A 39 0.03 -13.93 -6.85
N PRO A 40 1.16 -14.21 -7.53
CA PRO A 40 1.28 -13.90 -8.95
C PRO A 40 0.20 -14.65 -9.71
N LEU A 41 -0.51 -13.95 -10.60
CA LEU A 41 -1.38 -14.65 -11.54
C LEU A 41 -0.50 -15.55 -12.41
N PRO A 42 -0.91 -16.81 -12.66
CA PRO A 42 -0.21 -17.64 -13.61
C PRO A 42 -0.20 -16.90 -14.96
N THR A 43 0.98 -16.47 -15.39
CA THR A 43 1.18 -15.89 -16.71
C THR A 43 1.12 -17.04 -17.70
N LEU A 44 0.08 -17.09 -18.53
CA LEU A 44 0.13 -17.89 -19.75
C LEU A 44 1.21 -17.26 -20.64
N THR A 45 2.39 -17.86 -20.69
CA THR A 45 3.36 -17.61 -21.75
C THR A 45 2.80 -18.22 -23.03
N GLU A 46 2.65 -17.40 -24.09
CA GLU A 46 2.13 -17.86 -25.40
C GLU A 46 2.96 -18.99 -26.04
N ASP A 47 4.17 -19.28 -25.52
CA ASP A 47 5.07 -20.32 -26.04
C ASP A 47 5.00 -21.68 -25.31
N GLN A 48 4.06 -21.89 -24.36
CA GLN A 48 3.94 -23.14 -23.58
C GLN A 48 2.77 -24.06 -24.00
N GLU A 49 2.39 -24.06 -25.28
CA GLU A 49 1.32 -24.95 -25.77
C GLU A 49 1.63 -26.46 -25.76
N GLU A 50 2.85 -26.92 -25.43
CA GLU A 50 3.18 -28.37 -25.56
C GLU A 50 3.92 -29.05 -24.39
N THR A 51 4.09 -28.42 -23.22
CA THR A 51 4.60 -29.15 -22.05
C THR A 51 3.80 -28.76 -20.82
N PHE A 52 2.88 -29.65 -20.43
CA PHE A 52 2.30 -29.62 -19.09
C PHE A 52 3.40 -29.98 -18.09
N GLU A 53 4.25 -29.01 -17.75
CA GLU A 53 5.05 -29.10 -16.55
C GLU A 53 4.09 -29.17 -15.36
N GLU A 54 4.36 -30.18 -14.53
CA GLU A 54 3.59 -30.59 -13.36
C GLU A 54 3.06 -29.38 -12.60
N THR A 55 1.73 -29.32 -12.44
CA THR A 55 1.08 -28.27 -11.66
C THR A 55 1.72 -28.20 -10.28
N PRO A 56 2.25 -27.05 -9.82
CA PRO A 56 2.85 -26.95 -8.51
C PRO A 56 1.87 -27.46 -7.45
N GLU A 57 2.36 -28.29 -6.53
CA GLU A 57 1.55 -28.88 -5.45
C GLU A 57 0.78 -27.78 -4.70
N GLU A 58 -0.55 -27.91 -4.75
CA GLU A 58 -1.57 -27.21 -3.96
C GLU A 58 -1.15 -25.80 -3.46
N GLU A 59 -1.32 -24.79 -4.31
CA GLU A 59 -1.50 -23.43 -3.79
C GLU A 59 -2.63 -23.49 -2.75
N GLU A 60 -2.33 -23.19 -1.47
CA GLU A 60 -3.34 -23.05 -0.41
C GLU A 60 -4.52 -22.28 -1.01
N SER A 61 -5.68 -22.92 -1.17
CA SER A 61 -6.81 -22.31 -1.86
C SER A 61 -7.17 -20.99 -1.16
N ILE A 62 -6.72 -19.86 -1.72
CA ILE A 62 -6.86 -18.57 -1.05
C ILE A 62 -8.34 -18.25 -1.04
N ASN A 63 -8.92 -18.16 0.15
CA ASN A 63 -10.31 -17.76 0.28
C ASN A 63 -10.39 -16.22 0.12
N TRP A 64 -10.50 -15.77 -1.13
CA TRP A 64 -10.61 -14.36 -1.49
C TRP A 64 -11.83 -13.67 -0.88
N ASP A 65 -12.90 -14.42 -0.58
CA ASP A 65 -14.12 -13.89 0.04
C ASP A 65 -13.92 -13.53 1.52
N LYS A 66 -13.00 -14.21 2.20
CA LYS A 66 -12.63 -13.91 3.60
C LYS A 66 -11.56 -12.83 3.72
N MET A 67 -10.93 -12.43 2.62
CA MET A 67 -9.87 -11.44 2.65
C MET A 67 -10.45 -10.03 2.56
N ASP A 68 -10.06 -9.17 3.51
CA ASP A 68 -10.47 -7.77 3.49
C ASP A 68 -10.09 -7.10 2.16
N LYS A 69 -10.97 -6.26 1.64
CA LYS A 69 -10.65 -5.44 0.48
C LYS A 69 -9.46 -4.53 0.81
N PRO A 70 -8.55 -4.26 -0.14
CA PRO A 70 -7.35 -3.45 0.13
C PRO A 70 -7.64 -2.09 0.78
N VAL A 71 -8.74 -1.43 0.37
CA VAL A 71 -9.19 -0.17 0.97
C VAL A 71 -9.61 -0.35 2.43
N THR A 72 -10.37 -1.40 2.75
CA THR A 72 -10.76 -1.71 4.13
C THR A 72 -9.53 -1.96 5.01
N ALA A 73 -8.58 -2.75 4.52
CA ALA A 73 -7.32 -3.01 5.22
C ALA A 73 -6.52 -1.71 5.43
N ALA A 74 -6.42 -0.85 4.41
CA ALA A 74 -5.73 0.43 4.51
C ALA A 74 -6.35 1.33 5.59
N VAL A 75 -7.68 1.49 5.60
CA VAL A 75 -8.35 2.33 6.60
C VAL A 75 -8.19 1.75 8.01
N ASN A 76 -8.25 0.42 8.17
CA ASN A 76 -8.00 -0.23 9.46
C ASN A 76 -6.56 -0.01 9.96
N GLU A 77 -5.57 -0.07 9.07
CA GLU A 77 -4.18 0.22 9.42
C GLU A 77 -3.98 1.69 9.81
N MET A 78 -4.65 2.61 9.12
CA MET A 78 -4.65 4.03 9.48
C MET A 78 -5.23 4.21 10.89
N LEU A 79 -6.46 3.72 11.14
CA LEU A 79 -7.11 3.81 12.47
C LEU A 79 -6.29 3.18 13.60
N ALA A 80 -5.50 2.15 13.29
CA ALA A 80 -4.60 1.53 14.25
C ALA A 80 -3.28 2.30 14.49
N GLY A 81 -3.06 3.42 13.79
CA GLY A 81 -1.84 4.23 13.86
C GLY A 81 -0.63 3.57 13.19
N LYS A 82 -0.83 2.61 12.29
CA LYS A 82 0.25 1.87 11.62
C LYS A 82 0.77 2.56 10.37
N VAL A 83 0.08 3.59 9.90
CA VAL A 83 0.41 4.32 8.67
C VAL A 83 0.66 5.77 9.05
N ASN A 84 1.86 6.25 8.77
CA ASN A 84 2.19 7.66 8.84
C ASN A 84 2.22 8.21 7.42
N TYR A 85 1.68 9.40 7.24
CA TYR A 85 1.75 10.16 6.01
C TYR A 85 2.03 11.61 6.36
N HIS A 86 2.76 12.27 5.49
CA HIS A 86 3.08 13.67 5.59
C HIS A 86 3.17 14.21 4.16
N TYR A 87 2.96 15.50 4.01
CA TYR A 87 3.45 16.17 2.82
C TYR A 87 4.94 15.90 2.72
N THR A 88 5.43 15.66 1.50
CA THR A 88 6.80 16.04 1.21
C THR A 88 6.83 17.55 1.45
N GLU A 89 7.22 17.96 2.66
CA GLU A 89 7.85 19.27 2.81
C GLU A 89 8.81 19.39 1.64
N GLU A 90 8.82 20.54 0.96
CA GLU A 90 9.89 20.84 0.03
C GLU A 90 11.16 20.43 0.76
N ILE A 91 11.76 19.30 0.33
CA ILE A 91 13.14 19.01 0.62
C ILE A 91 13.75 20.27 0.05
N LYS A 92 14.04 21.26 0.90
CA LYS A 92 14.93 22.34 0.53
C LYS A 92 16.10 21.55 0.01
N GLU A 93 16.24 21.54 -1.31
CA GLU A 93 17.45 21.11 -1.92
C GLU A 93 18.47 22.01 -1.26
N THR A 94 19.13 21.50 -0.22
CA THR A 94 20.38 22.06 0.24
C THR A 94 21.23 21.94 -1.00
N THR A 95 21.28 23.04 -1.76
CA THR A 95 22.14 23.15 -2.91
C THR A 95 23.55 22.89 -2.39
N ALA A 96 24.37 22.20 -3.18
CA ALA A 96 25.73 21.85 -2.78
C ALA A 96 26.56 23.06 -2.27
N GLU A 97 26.13 24.27 -2.59
CA GLU A 97 26.67 25.55 -2.10
C GLU A 97 26.50 25.78 -0.59
N GLU A 98 25.44 25.27 0.06
CA GLU A 98 25.26 25.39 1.52
C GLU A 98 26.11 24.38 2.30
N ILE A 99 26.44 23.23 1.70
CA ILE A 99 27.27 22.19 2.35
C ILE A 99 28.72 22.65 2.51
N ASP A 100 29.25 23.42 1.55
CA ASP A 100 30.65 23.90 1.56
C ASP A 100 30.92 25.01 2.60
N LEU A 101 29.88 25.69 3.11
CA LEU A 101 30.03 26.75 4.13
C LEU A 101 30.25 26.19 5.53
N ASP A 102 29.66 25.05 5.86
CA ASP A 102 29.79 24.42 7.19
C ASP A 102 31.13 23.70 7.41
N PHE A 103 31.93 23.50 6.36
CA PHE A 103 33.27 22.89 6.45
C PHE A 103 34.42 23.92 6.52
N GLN A 104 34.13 25.22 6.57
CA GLN A 104 35.15 26.28 6.63
C GLN A 104 35.22 27.08 7.96
N GLU A 105 34.47 26.71 9.00
CA GLU A 105 34.67 27.25 10.37
C GLU A 105 35.42 26.29 11.31
#